data_AF-A0A225UB93-F1
#
_entry.id   AF-A0A225UB93-F1
#
_cell.length_a   1.000
_cell.length_b   1.000
_cell.length_c   1.000
_cell.angle_alpha   90.00
_cell.angle_beta   90.00
_cell.angle_gamma   90.00
#
_symmetry.space_group_name_H-M   'P 1'
#
loop_
_entity.id
_entity.type
_entity.pdbx_description
1 polymer ?
#
loop_
_entity_poly.entity_id
_entity_poly.type
_entity_poly.pdbx_seq_one_letter_code
_entity_poly.pdbx_strand_id
1 'polypeptide(L)'
;FISSRDFESGCVRVLRDNSNRLTRMEKAVLQPFAASAATAPESDAEESSSFVERLQKRRMLAQHEQKYVLIRSIPPTSNIVERFFSIARTTFGQECNNLQPATLEQILFLRQNASCWNVGTIDSLRS
;
A
#
# COMPACT_ATOMS: atom_id res chain seq x y z
N PHE A 1 10.91 3.04 -15.53
CA PHE A 1 10.16 2.22 -14.54
C PHE A 1 10.98 0.98 -14.28
N ILE A 2 11.42 0.75 -13.05
CA ILE A 2 12.07 -0.51 -12.68
C ILE A 2 10.95 -1.48 -12.36
N SER A 3 10.60 -2.36 -13.31
CA SER A 3 9.66 -3.46 -13.08
C SER A 3 10.34 -4.52 -12.22
N SER A 4 9.97 -4.59 -10.95
CA SER A 4 10.37 -5.69 -10.08
C SER A 4 9.40 -6.85 -10.30
N ARG A 5 9.85 -7.89 -11.00
CA ARG A 5 9.04 -9.10 -11.29
C ARG A 5 8.49 -9.72 -10.00
N ASP A 6 9.30 -9.77 -8.95
CA ASP A 6 8.90 -10.35 -7.67
C ASP A 6 7.85 -9.47 -6.96
N PHE A 7 7.95 -8.15 -7.10
CA PHE A 7 6.94 -7.24 -6.54
C PHE A 7 5.59 -7.41 -7.25
N GLU A 8 5.59 -7.41 -8.58
CA GLU A 8 4.38 -7.56 -9.40
C GLU A 8 3.72 -8.94 -9.15
N SER A 9 4.51 -10.02 -9.20
CA SER A 9 4.03 -11.39 -8.90
C SER A 9 3.48 -11.50 -7.48
N GLY A 10 4.18 -10.91 -6.50
CA GLY A 10 3.77 -10.86 -5.11
C GLY A 10 2.43 -10.14 -4.94
N CYS A 11 2.27 -8.95 -5.55
CA CYS A 11 1.02 -8.18 -5.51
C CYS A 11 -0.15 -8.99 -6.09
N VAL A 12 0.02 -9.59 -7.27
CA VAL A 12 -1.04 -10.41 -7.90
C VAL A 12 -1.45 -11.57 -7.01
N ARG A 13 -0.48 -12.22 -6.34
CA ARG A 13 -0.76 -13.35 -5.46
C ARG A 13 -1.55 -12.93 -4.22
N VAL A 14 -1.18 -11.79 -3.61
CA VAL A 14 -1.92 -11.19 -2.49
C VAL A 14 -3.34 -10.80 -2.91
N LEU A 15 -3.49 -10.16 -4.08
CA LEU A 15 -4.81 -9.74 -4.59
C LEU A 15 -5.74 -10.92 -4.92
N ARG A 16 -5.18 -12.12 -5.14
CA ARG A 16 -5.93 -13.37 -5.33
C ARG A 16 -6.13 -14.17 -4.04
N ASP A 17 -5.90 -13.56 -2.87
CA ASP A 17 -5.98 -14.18 -1.55
C ASP A 17 -5.10 -15.46 -1.42
N ASN A 18 -3.95 -15.51 -2.12
CA ASN A 18 -2.99 -16.62 -2.11
C ASN A 18 -1.69 -16.27 -1.36
N SER A 19 -1.76 -15.42 -0.33
CA SER A 19 -0.61 -14.90 0.42
C SER A 19 0.27 -15.99 1.06
N ASN A 20 -0.33 -17.10 1.49
CA ASN A 20 0.37 -18.30 1.96
C ASN A 20 1.41 -18.87 0.97
N ARG A 21 1.24 -18.65 -0.34
CA ARG A 21 2.14 -19.17 -1.39
C ARG A 21 3.23 -18.19 -1.81
N LEU A 22 3.44 -17.08 -1.10
CA LEU A 22 4.49 -16.10 -1.42
C LEU A 22 5.89 -16.70 -1.22
N THR A 23 6.76 -16.50 -2.21
CA THR A 23 8.18 -16.88 -2.13
C THR A 23 8.93 -15.98 -1.14
N ARG A 24 10.14 -16.39 -0.75
CA ARG A 24 11.00 -15.59 0.13
C ARG A 24 11.31 -14.20 -0.45
N MET A 25 11.53 -14.12 -1.76
CA MET A 25 11.80 -12.86 -2.47
C MET A 25 10.55 -11.97 -2.51
N GLU A 26 9.39 -12.53 -2.84
CA GLU A 26 8.11 -11.81 -2.83
C GLU A 26 7.80 -11.25 -1.42
N LYS A 27 8.03 -12.04 -0.35
CA LYS A 27 7.84 -11.56 1.02
C LYS A 27 8.80 -10.42 1.38
N ALA A 28 10.04 -10.46 0.91
CA ALA A 28 11.03 -9.41 1.18
C ALA A 28 10.64 -8.08 0.53
N VAL A 29 10.18 -8.09 -0.73
CA VAL A 29 9.77 -6.87 -1.44
C VAL A 29 8.41 -6.34 -0.98
N LEU A 30 7.53 -7.20 -0.47
CA LEU A 30 6.23 -6.80 0.08
C LEU A 30 6.28 -6.41 1.57
N GLN A 31 7.43 -6.54 2.24
CA GLN A 31 7.58 -6.22 3.66
C GLN A 31 7.08 -4.81 4.03
N PRO A 32 7.30 -3.74 3.22
CA PRO A 32 6.77 -2.41 3.52
C PRO A 32 5.22 -2.33 3.53
N PHE A 33 4.54 -3.29 2.90
CA PHE A 33 3.08 -3.36 2.82
C PHE A 33 2.47 -4.37 3.80
N ALA A 34 3.30 -5.08 4.56
CA ALA A 34 2.84 -5.98 5.60
C ALA A 34 2.18 -5.14 6.71
N ALA A 35 1.01 -5.57 7.18
CA ALA A 35 0.42 -5.03 8.37
C ALA A 35 1.43 -5.20 9.51
N SER A 36 1.79 -4.09 10.15
CA SER A 36 2.57 -4.17 11.39
C SER A 36 1.79 -5.06 12.34
N ALA A 37 2.39 -6.17 12.74
CA ALA A 37 1.88 -6.89 13.89
C ALA A 37 2.00 -5.89 15.04
N ALA A 38 0.89 -5.28 15.43
CA ALA A 38 0.82 -4.44 16.60
C ALA A 38 1.59 -5.17 17.67
N THR A 39 2.70 -4.56 18.09
CA THR A 39 3.68 -5.14 18.99
C THR A 39 2.88 -5.76 20.12
N ALA A 40 2.80 -7.10 20.15
CA ALA A 40 2.29 -7.76 21.32
C ALA A 40 3.14 -7.19 22.46
N PRO A 41 2.54 -6.72 23.57
CA PRO A 41 3.34 -6.22 24.66
C PRO A 41 4.35 -7.31 24.97
N GLU A 42 5.63 -6.96 24.96
CA GLU A 42 6.71 -7.74 25.54
C GLU A 42 6.34 -7.88 27.02
N SER A 43 5.40 -8.78 27.33
CA SER A 43 5.16 -9.18 28.69
C SER A 43 6.37 -10.02 29.05
N ASP A 44 7.13 -9.53 30.02
CA ASP A 44 8.26 -10.13 30.74
C ASP A 44 7.93 -11.50 31.40
N ALA A 45 6.96 -12.24 30.85
CA ALA A 45 6.53 -13.57 31.29
C ALA A 45 7.27 -14.71 30.57
N GLU A 46 8.35 -14.42 29.84
CA GLU A 46 9.16 -15.44 29.15
C GLU A 46 9.86 -16.39 30.15
N GLU A 47 10.19 -15.92 31.35
CA GLU A 47 10.99 -16.70 32.31
C GLU A 47 10.20 -17.80 33.05
N SER A 48 8.87 -17.72 33.09
CA SER A 48 8.00 -18.72 33.75
C SER A 48 7.22 -19.63 32.78
N SER A 49 7.40 -19.48 31.46
CA SER A 49 6.60 -20.20 30.46
C SER A 49 7.10 -21.63 30.21
N SER A 50 6.18 -22.59 30.20
CA SER A 50 6.47 -24.01 29.94
C SER A 50 7.06 -24.21 28.55
N PHE A 51 7.90 -25.25 28.36
CA PHE A 51 8.44 -25.62 27.03
C PHE A 51 7.33 -25.80 25.98
N VAL A 52 6.18 -26.36 26.40
CA VAL A 52 5.02 -26.56 25.54
C VAL A 52 4.38 -25.22 25.14
N GLU A 53 4.26 -24.29 26.07
CA GLU A 53 3.76 -22.92 25.81
C GLU A 53 4.66 -22.18 24.84
N ARG A 54 5.98 -22.28 25.02
CA ARG A 54 6.96 -21.67 24.10
C ARG A 54 6.87 -22.29 22.71
N LEU A 55 6.71 -23.61 22.60
CA LEU A 55 6.53 -24.29 21.32
C LEU A 55 5.19 -23.91 20.66
N GLN A 56 4.12 -23.79 21.44
CA GLN A 56 2.80 -23.40 20.97
C GLN A 56 2.77 -21.94 20.52
N LYS A 57 3.38 -21.01 21.27
CA LYS A 57 3.55 -19.61 20.90
C LYS A 57 4.36 -19.47 19.61
N ARG A 58 5.48 -20.21 19.48
CA ARG A 58 6.28 -20.27 18.23
C ARG A 58 5.48 -20.80 17.06
N ARG A 59 4.65 -21.85 17.26
CA ARG A 59 3.74 -22.37 16.22
C ARG A 59 2.65 -21.36 15.84
N MET A 60 2.04 -20.69 16.80
CA MET A 60 1.01 -19.67 16.56
C MET A 60 1.58 -18.47 15.80
N LEU A 61 2.78 -18.01 16.15
CA LEU A 61 3.47 -16.94 15.42
C LEU A 61 3.88 -17.37 14.00
N ALA A 62 4.32 -18.63 13.83
CA ALA A 62 4.61 -19.18 12.50
C ALA A 62 3.35 -19.38 11.65
N GLN A 63 2.20 -19.62 12.28
CA GLN A 63 0.89 -19.72 11.62
C GLN A 63 0.23 -18.37 11.36
N HIS A 64 0.70 -17.29 11.99
CA HIS A 64 0.14 -15.96 11.77
C HIS A 64 0.47 -15.51 10.34
N GLU A 65 -0.48 -15.71 9.44
CA GLU A 65 -0.37 -15.30 8.06
C GLU A 65 -0.22 -13.77 7.99
N GLN A 66 0.91 -13.31 7.45
CA GLN A 66 1.16 -11.88 7.27
C GLN A 66 0.09 -11.31 6.34
N LYS A 67 -0.67 -10.33 6.84
CA LYS A 67 -1.70 -9.64 6.05
C LYS A 67 -1.08 -8.47 5.30
N TYR A 68 -1.40 -8.33 4.03
CA TYR A 68 -0.90 -7.27 3.15
C TYR A 68 -2.05 -6.32 2.75
N VAL A 69 -2.62 -5.64 3.73
CA VAL A 69 -3.87 -4.84 3.55
C VAL A 69 -3.67 -3.73 2.52
N LEU A 70 -2.50 -3.08 2.52
CA LEU A 70 -2.21 -1.92 1.66
C LEU A 70 -2.05 -2.28 0.17
N ILE A 71 -1.85 -3.56 -0.18
CA ILE A 71 -1.71 -3.99 -1.58
C ILE A 71 -3.02 -3.77 -2.36
N ARG A 72 -4.17 -3.82 -1.69
CA ARG A 72 -5.48 -3.52 -2.32
C ARG A 72 -5.61 -2.06 -2.75
N SER A 73 -4.79 -1.16 -2.20
CA SER A 73 -4.75 0.26 -2.59
C SER A 73 -3.89 0.49 -3.82
N ILE A 74 -3.10 -0.50 -4.27
CA ILE A 74 -2.28 -0.39 -5.46
C ILE A 74 -3.15 -0.79 -6.66
N PRO A 75 -3.40 0.13 -7.62
CA PRO A 75 -4.21 -0.18 -8.78
C PRO A 75 -3.54 -1.30 -9.62
N PRO A 76 -4.32 -2.23 -10.21
CA PRO A 76 -3.78 -3.38 -10.96
C PRO A 76 -2.94 -3.01 -12.19
N THR A 77 -3.08 -1.79 -12.70
CA THR A 77 -2.32 -1.27 -13.82
C THR A 77 -1.97 0.18 -13.57
N SER A 78 -0.78 0.59 -14.00
CA SER A 78 -0.34 1.99 -14.01
C SER A 78 -1.14 2.87 -14.99
N ASN A 79 -2.24 2.36 -15.58
CA ASN A 79 -3.02 3.09 -16.57
C ASN A 79 -3.57 4.41 -16.03
N ILE A 80 -3.76 4.51 -14.71
CA ILE A 80 -4.30 5.72 -14.08
C ILE A 80 -3.29 6.86 -14.19
N VAL A 81 -2.00 6.56 -14.04
CA VAL A 81 -0.90 7.51 -14.16
C VAL A 81 -0.73 7.92 -15.62
N GLU A 82 -0.74 6.96 -16.54
CA GLU A 82 -0.63 7.24 -17.98
C GLU A 82 -1.81 8.06 -18.50
N ARG A 83 -3.03 7.70 -18.11
CA ARG A 83 -4.25 8.44 -18.42
C ARG A 83 -4.21 9.84 -17.82
N PHE A 84 -3.75 9.97 -16.58
CA PHE A 84 -3.58 11.26 -15.92
C PHE A 84 -2.63 12.17 -16.70
N PHE A 85 -1.42 11.71 -17.04
CA PHE A 85 -0.48 12.51 -17.82
C PHE A 85 -0.93 12.75 -19.27
N SER A 86 -1.72 11.84 -19.85
CA SER A 86 -2.33 12.06 -21.16
C SER A 86 -3.36 13.20 -21.12
N ILE A 87 -4.24 13.20 -20.12
CA ILE A 87 -5.23 14.28 -19.91
C ILE A 87 -4.52 15.61 -19.60
N ALA A 88 -3.49 15.58 -18.76
CA ALA A 88 -2.70 16.78 -18.46
C ALA A 88 -2.08 17.35 -19.73
N ARG A 89 -1.49 16.50 -20.58
CA ARG A 89 -0.90 16.90 -21.86
C ARG A 89 -1.93 17.44 -22.84
N THR A 90 -3.12 16.85 -22.95
CA THR A 90 -4.15 17.36 -23.89
C THR A 90 -4.80 18.64 -23.39
N THR A 91 -5.02 18.78 -22.08
CA THR A 91 -5.71 19.93 -21.49
C THR A 91 -4.80 21.15 -21.39
N PHE A 92 -3.52 20.94 -21.09
CA PHE A 92 -2.58 22.02 -20.81
C PHE A 92 -1.41 22.09 -21.79
N GLY A 93 -1.24 21.15 -22.72
CA GLY A 93 -0.05 21.09 -23.59
C GLY A 93 0.21 22.34 -24.44
N GLN A 94 -0.81 23.11 -24.80
CA GLN A 94 -0.63 24.41 -25.49
C GLN A 94 -0.59 25.60 -24.52
N GLU A 95 -1.42 25.60 -23.48
CA GLU A 95 -1.51 26.66 -22.46
C GLU A 95 -0.28 26.67 -21.50
N CYS A 96 0.43 25.55 -21.38
CA CYS A 96 1.60 25.38 -20.51
C CYS A 96 2.82 26.21 -20.94
N ASN A 97 2.87 26.72 -22.17
CA ASN A 97 4.00 27.54 -22.62
C ASN A 97 4.16 28.82 -21.76
N ASN A 98 3.09 29.24 -21.07
CA ASN A 98 3.08 30.40 -20.17
C ASN A 98 2.92 30.03 -18.68
N LEU A 99 2.72 28.75 -18.33
CA LEU A 99 2.56 28.32 -16.94
C LEU A 99 3.89 27.83 -16.37
N GLN A 100 4.23 28.30 -15.16
CA GLN A 100 5.36 27.75 -14.43
C GLN A 100 5.08 26.27 -14.07
N PRO A 101 6.08 25.36 -14.15
CA PRO A 101 5.88 23.94 -13.84
C PRO A 101 5.23 23.68 -12.47
N ALA A 102 5.62 24.44 -11.45
CA ALA A 102 5.04 24.33 -10.10
C ALA A 102 3.54 24.64 -10.06
N THR A 103 3.09 25.62 -10.84
CA THR A 103 1.67 25.99 -10.93
C THR A 103 0.85 24.90 -11.61
N LEU A 104 1.41 24.28 -12.66
CA LEU A 104 0.79 23.14 -13.34
C LEU A 104 0.64 21.95 -12.39
N GLU A 105 1.69 21.62 -11.63
CA GLU A 105 1.67 20.54 -10.64
C GLU A 105 0.56 20.76 -9.59
N GLN A 106 0.43 21.97 -9.06
CA GLN A 106 -0.62 22.33 -8.10
C GLN A 106 -2.02 22.17 -8.68
N ILE A 107 -2.26 22.68 -9.90
CA ILE A 107 -3.57 22.54 -10.57
C ILE A 107 -3.92 21.07 -10.77
N LEU A 108 -2.96 20.27 -11.26
CA LEU A 108 -3.18 18.85 -11.50
C LEU A 108 -3.42 18.08 -10.20
N PHE A 109 -2.68 18.38 -9.13
CA PHE A 109 -2.88 17.78 -7.81
C PHE A 109 -4.29 18.04 -7.27
N LEU A 110 -4.74 19.30 -7.33
CA LEU A 110 -6.07 19.70 -6.85
C LEU A 110 -7.18 19.03 -7.66
N ARG A 111 -7.05 18.99 -8.99
CA ARG A 111 -8.06 18.36 -9.87
C ARG A 111 -8.17 16.86 -9.65
N GLN A 112 -7.05 16.16 -9.51
CA GLN A 112 -7.04 14.71 -9.34
C GLN A 112 -7.63 14.26 -7.99
N ASN A 113 -7.40 15.08 -6.95
CA ASN A 113 -7.86 14.77 -5.60
C ASN A 113 -9.18 15.47 -5.23
N ALA A 114 -9.91 16.03 -6.20
CA ALA A 114 -11.11 16.84 -5.93
C ALA A 114 -12.16 16.12 -5.06
N SER A 115 -12.31 14.80 -5.22
CA SER A 115 -13.20 13.97 -4.39
C SER A 115 -12.75 13.81 -2.94
N CYS A 116 -11.45 13.91 -2.66
CA CYS A 116 -10.88 13.79 -1.32
C CYS A 116 -11.14 15.04 -0.47
N TRP A 117 -11.56 16.16 -1.08
CA TRP A 117 -11.84 17.44 -0.42
C TRP A 117 -13.33 17.79 -0.39
N ASN A 118 -14.21 16.81 -0.63
CA ASN A 118 -15.65 17.04 -0.56
C ASN A 118 -16.07 17.42 0.88
N VAL A 119 -16.89 18.48 1.02
CA VAL A 119 -17.37 19.00 2.31
C VAL A 119 -18.00 17.91 3.17
N GLY A 120 -18.70 16.95 2.57
CA GLY A 120 -19.29 15.83 3.31
C GLY A 120 -18.28 14.90 3.99
N THR A 121 -17.09 14.73 3.41
CA THR A 121 -15.99 13.93 3.99
C THR A 121 -15.31 14.68 5.14
N ILE A 122 -15.22 16.01 5.04
CA ILE A 122 -14.63 16.86 6.09
C ILE A 122 -15.59 16.96 7.29
N ASP A 123 -16.89 17.04 7.04
CA ASP A 123 -17.92 17.15 8.08
C ASP A 123 -18.04 15.86 8.90
N SER A 124 -17.91 14.70 8.25
CA SER A 124 -17.92 13.40 8.92
C SER A 124 -16.64 13.07 9.72
N LEU A 125 -15.55 13.83 9.52
CA LEU A 125 -14.35 13.76 10.37
C LEU A 125 -14.40 14.72 11.57
N ARG A 126 -15.39 15.61 11.61
CA ARG A 126 -15.56 16.64 12.65
C ARG A 126 -16.64 16.30 13.69
N SER A 127 -17.48 15.31 13.40
CA SER A 127 -18.51 14.79 14.32
C SER A 127 -17.99 13.61 15.14
#